data_AF-A0A938S301-F1
#
_entry.id   AF-A0A938S301-F1
#
_cell.length_a   1.000
_cell.length_b   1.000
_cell.length_c   1.000
_cell.angle_alpha   90.00
_cell.angle_beta   90.00
_cell.angle_gamma   90.00
#
_symmetry.space_group_name_H-M   'P 1'
#
loop_
_entity.id
_entity.type
_entity.pdbx_description
1 polymer ?
#
loop_
_entity_poly.entity_id
_entity_poly.type
_entity_poly.pdbx_seq_one_letter_code
_entity_poly.pdbx_strand_id
1 'polypeptide(L)' 'KGHADANFSILRRTALSLLKNNSTLKVGIKNKRLTAAWDETYLEEVLVGK' A
#
# COMPACT_ATOMS: atom_id res chain seq x y z
N LYS A 1 21.99 -9.78 16.18
CA LYS A 1 20.77 -10.45 15.66
C LYS A 1 19.86 -9.38 15.08
N GLY A 2 19.47 -9.48 13.81
CA GLY A 2 18.65 -8.45 13.15
C GLY A 2 17.16 -8.80 13.17
N HIS A 3 16.30 -7.78 13.13
CA HIS A 3 14.83 -7.91 13.06
C HIS A 3 14.29 -7.71 11.64
N ALA A 4 15.12 -7.92 10.60
CA ALA A 4 14.79 -7.60 9.21
C ALA A 4 13.48 -8.29 8.74
N ASP A 5 13.34 -9.59 8.96
CA ASP A 5 12.17 -10.35 8.52
C ASP A 5 10.88 -9.92 9.23
N ALA A 6 10.97 -9.64 10.53
CA ALA A 6 9.85 -9.17 11.33
C ALA A 6 9.41 -7.76 10.89
N ASN A 7 10.37 -6.85 10.72
CA ASN A 7 10.14 -5.49 10.25
C ASN A 7 9.50 -5.50 8.86
N PHE A 8 10.02 -6.31 7.94
CA PHE A 8 9.48 -6.40 6.58
C PHE A 8 8.07 -7.01 6.54
N SER A 9 7.79 -7.99 7.41
CA SER A 9 6.45 -8.54 7.57
C SER A 9 5.44 -7.51 8.06
N ILE A 10 5.85 -6.62 8.97
CA ILE A 10 5.02 -5.49 9.43
C ILE A 10 4.76 -4.53 8.27
N LEU A 11 5.79 -4.11 7.54
CA LEU A 11 5.66 -3.21 6.39
C LEU A 11 4.66 -3.73 5.35
N ARG A 12 4.74 -5.03 5.00
CA ARG A 12 3.80 -5.67 4.06
C ARG A 12 2.35 -5.62 4.55
N ARG A 13 2.12 -5.89 5.84
CA ARG A 13 0.76 -5.82 6.43
C ARG A 13 0.24 -4.39 6.44
N THR A 14 1.07 -3.42 6.81
CA THR A 14 0.69 -2.00 6.80
C THR A 14 0.31 -1.54 5.40
N ALA A 15 1.15 -1.82 4.39
CA ALA A 15 0.85 -1.48 3.00
C ALA A 15 -0.46 -2.12 2.51
N LEU A 16 -0.70 -3.40 2.84
CA LEU A 16 -1.96 -4.07 2.50
C LEU A 16 -3.18 -3.40 3.18
N SER A 17 -3.06 -2.98 4.43
CA SER A 17 -4.14 -2.29 5.14
C SER A 17 -4.47 -0.95 4.50
N LEU A 18 -3.45 -0.15 4.13
CA LEU A 18 -3.64 1.13 3.44
C LEU A 18 -4.40 0.94 2.12
N LEU A 19 -3.99 -0.02 1.30
CA LEU A 19 -4.63 -0.32 0.02
C LEU A 19 -6.07 -0.85 0.15
N LYS A 20 -6.38 -1.54 1.24
CA LYS A 20 -7.75 -2.00 1.54
C LYS A 20 -8.66 -0.85 1.97
N ASN A 21 -8.12 0.10 2.75
CA ASN A 21 -8.87 1.24 3.29
C ASN A 21 -9.06 2.36 2.25
N ASN A 22 -8.16 2.48 1.27
CA ASN A 22 -8.33 3.41 0.17
C ASN A 22 -9.51 2.96 -0.74
N SER A 23 -10.50 3.83 -0.94
CA SER A 23 -11.76 3.50 -1.65
C SER A 23 -11.95 4.27 -2.98
N THR A 24 -10.99 5.10 -3.37
CA THR A 24 -11.08 5.95 -4.56
C THR A 24 -11.08 5.15 -5.85
N LEU A 25 -10.23 4.13 -5.96
CA LEU A 25 -10.23 3.19 -7.08
C LEU A 25 -11.01 1.91 -6.74
N LYS A 26 -12.07 1.66 -7.51
CA LYS A 26 -12.91 0.44 -7.42
C LYS A 26 -12.31 -0.73 -8.21
N VAL A 27 -11.05 -1.06 -7.92
CA VAL A 27 -10.32 -2.16 -8.55
C VAL A 27 -9.76 -3.13 -7.50
N GLY A 28 -9.43 -4.36 -7.91
CA GLY A 28 -8.86 -5.36 -7.02
C GLY A 28 -7.48 -4.95 -6.46
N ILE A 29 -7.08 -5.53 -5.33
CA ILE A 29 -5.83 -5.20 -4.61
C ILE A 29 -4.59 -5.32 -5.51
N LYS A 30 -4.55 -6.30 -6.42
CA LYS A 30 -3.45 -6.45 -7.38
C LYS A 30 -3.30 -5.20 -8.25
N ASN A 31 -4.41 -4.67 -8.77
CA ASN A 31 -4.39 -3.49 -9.63
C ASN A 31 -4.11 -2.23 -8.81
N LYS A 32 -4.66 -2.09 -7.60
CA LYS A 32 -4.29 -0.98 -6.69
C LYS A 32 -2.79 -0.91 -6.44
N ARG A 33 -2.14 -2.06 -6.21
CA ARG A 33 -0.67 -2.13 -6.06
C ARG A 33 0.07 -1.69 -7.31
N LEU A 34 -0.41 -2.08 -8.49
CA LEU A 34 0.20 -1.70 -9.77
C LEU A 34 0.02 -0.21 -10.04
N THR A 35 -1.18 0.33 -9.80
CA THR A 35 -1.45 1.76 -9.94
C THR A 35 -0.57 2.57 -9.00
N ALA A 36 -0.45 2.19 -7.72
CA ALA A 36 0.45 2.86 -6.78
C ALA A 36 1.94 2.75 -7.15
N ALA A 37 2.32 1.81 -8.03
CA ALA A 37 3.68 1.72 -8.54
C ALA A 37 3.94 2.60 -9.77
N TRP A 38 2.90 3.08 -10.45
CA TRP A 38 3.01 3.86 -11.69
C TRP A 38 2.49 5.29 -11.57
N ASP A 39 1.60 5.55 -10.61
CA ASP A 39 0.96 6.83 -10.38
C ASP A 39 1.34 7.35 -9.00
N GLU A 40 2.23 8.35 -8.97
CA GLU A 40 2.69 8.99 -7.74
C GLU A 40 1.55 9.71 -7.00
N THR A 41 0.54 10.22 -7.71
CA THR A 41 -0.61 10.88 -7.07
C THR A 41 -1.45 9.86 -6.32
N TYR A 42 -1.71 8.71 -6.93
CA TYR A 42 -2.42 7.62 -6.26
C TYR A 42 -1.58 7.01 -5.12
N LEU A 43 -0.25 6.92 -5.29
CA LEU A 43 0.65 6.49 -4.21
C LEU A 43 0.57 7.44 -3.01
N GLU A 44 0.66 8.75 -3.24
CA GLU A 44 0.53 9.77 -2.20
C GLU A 44 -0.81 9.62 -1.48
N GLU A 45 -1.91 9.51 -2.23
CA GLU A 45 -3.24 9.31 -1.67
C GLU A 45 -3.34 8.06 -0.76
N VAL A 46 -2.73 6.95 -1.16
CA VAL A 46 -2.68 5.72 -0.36
C VAL A 46 -1.83 5.89 0.91
N LEU A 47 -0.77 6.70 0.87
CA LEU A 47 0.18 6.86 1.98
C LEU A 47 -0.25 7.89 3.02
N VAL A 48 -0.73 9.05 2.59
CA VAL A 48 -1.07 10.16 3.50
C VAL A 48 -2.56 10.26 3.78
N GLY A 49 -3.40 9.65 2.94
CA GLY A 49 -4.84 9.88 2.95
C GLY A 49 -5.18 11.28 2.47
N LYS A 50 -6.08 11.38 1.50
CA LYS A 50 -6.87 12.60 1.27
C LYS A 50 -8.29 12.36 1.75
#